data_AF-A0A1V5SP67-F1
#
_entry.id   AF-A0A1V5SP67-F1
#
_cell.length_a   1.000
_cell.length_b   1.000
_cell.length_c   1.000
_cell.angle_alpha   90.00
_cell.angle_beta   90.00
_cell.angle_gamma   90.00
#
_symmetry.space_group_name_H-M   'P 1'
#
loop_
_entity.id
_entity.type
_entity.pdbx_description
1 polymer ?
#
loop_
_entity_poly.entity_id
_entity_poly.type
_entity_poly.pdbx_seq_one_letter_code
_entity_poly.pdbx_strand_id
1 'polypeptide(L)'
;MKTKIEDFELSFFEGVVNRRPDYIDALVPLAHAYTRLGLYEKGLEIDKRLAGLCKKDPVVHYNLACSYALSGKARQSFAALKKAVKLGFRDYRHIAKDQDLKILRDYEPFSKWYKKTTTVRTSVSSGD
;
A
#
# COMPACT_ATOMS: atom_id res chain seq x y z
N MET A 1 -16.51 -12.38 11.27
CA MET A 1 -17.29 -13.46 10.62
C MET A 1 -17.46 -13.03 9.18
N LYS A 2 -17.01 -13.84 8.20
CA LYS A 2 -17.16 -13.48 6.78
C LYS A 2 -18.64 -13.40 6.40
N THR A 3 -19.00 -12.37 5.64
CA THR A 3 -20.38 -12.19 5.14
C THR A 3 -20.55 -12.81 3.77
N LYS A 4 -21.78 -13.18 3.41
CA LYS A 4 -22.12 -13.68 2.06
C LYS A 4 -21.70 -12.71 0.94
N ILE A 5 -21.66 -11.41 1.24
CA ILE A 5 -21.25 -10.38 0.29
C ILE A 5 -19.74 -10.42 0.06
N GLU A 6 -18.94 -10.56 1.13
CA GLU A 6 -17.48 -10.68 1.04
C GLU A 6 -17.04 -11.96 0.30
N ASP A 7 -17.76 -13.06 0.51
CA ASP A 7 -17.51 -14.32 -0.20
C ASP A 7 -17.83 -14.20 -1.71
N PHE A 8 -18.93 -13.53 -2.06
CA PHE A 8 -19.27 -13.25 -3.45
C PHE A 8 -18.23 -12.33 -4.11
N GLU A 9 -17.86 -11.23 -3.44
CA GLU A 9 -16.90 -10.25 -3.94
C GLU A 9 -15.54 -10.91 -4.25
N LEU A 10 -15.02 -11.71 -3.32
CA LEU A 10 -13.79 -12.48 -3.54
C LEU A 10 -13.93 -13.41 -4.74
N SER A 11 -14.98 -14.25 -4.76
CA SER A 11 -15.17 -15.24 -5.83
C SER A 11 -15.29 -14.56 -7.20
N PHE A 12 -16.01 -13.44 -7.27
CA PHE A 12 -16.16 -12.67 -8.49
C PHE A 12 -14.82 -12.14 -9.00
N PHE A 13 -14.07 -11.41 -8.16
CA PHE A 13 -12.80 -10.83 -8.60
C PHE A 13 -11.70 -11.87 -8.83
N GLU A 14 -11.65 -12.95 -8.04
CA GLU A 14 -10.77 -14.10 -8.32
C GLU A 14 -11.08 -14.69 -9.70
N GLY A 15 -12.37 -14.89 -10.02
CA GLY A 15 -12.80 -15.37 -11.33
C GLY A 15 -12.38 -14.45 -12.49
N VAL A 16 -12.48 -13.14 -12.31
CA VAL A 16 -12.04 -12.15 -13.32
C VAL A 16 -10.52 -12.18 -13.49
N VAL A 17 -9.76 -12.14 -12.39
CA VAL A 17 -8.29 -12.14 -12.42
C VAL A 17 -7.73 -13.45 -12.97
N ASN A 18 -8.40 -14.58 -12.72
CA ASN A 18 -8.01 -15.87 -13.31
C ASN A 18 -8.12 -15.88 -14.84
N ARG A 19 -9.13 -15.20 -15.40
CA ARG A 19 -9.30 -15.07 -16.86
C ARG A 19 -8.45 -13.97 -17.47
N ARG A 20 -8.24 -12.88 -16.73
CA ARG A 20 -7.44 -11.73 -17.15
C ARG A 20 -6.47 -11.34 -16.04
N PRO A 21 -5.29 -11.97 -15.99
CA PRO A 21 -4.30 -11.74 -14.93
C PRO A 21 -3.88 -10.28 -14.78
N ASP A 22 -3.83 -9.51 -15.86
CA ASP A 22 -3.32 -8.14 -15.82
C ASP A 22 -4.43 -7.08 -15.79
N TYR A 23 -5.67 -7.47 -15.49
CA TYR A 23 -6.79 -6.54 -15.43
C TYR A 23 -6.78 -5.74 -14.11
N ILE A 24 -6.13 -4.58 -14.15
CA ILE A 24 -5.89 -3.69 -13.01
C ILE A 24 -7.19 -3.39 -12.24
N ASP A 25 -8.29 -3.10 -12.95
CA ASP A 25 -9.57 -2.73 -12.35
C ASP A 25 -10.20 -3.87 -11.50
N ALA A 26 -9.77 -5.12 -11.70
CA ALA A 26 -10.15 -6.24 -10.84
C ALA A 26 -9.09 -6.57 -9.78
N LEU A 27 -7.81 -6.31 -10.06
CA LEU A 27 -6.71 -6.52 -9.11
C LEU A 27 -6.83 -5.57 -7.90
N VAL A 28 -7.15 -4.29 -8.12
CA VAL A 28 -7.30 -3.30 -7.04
C VAL A 28 -8.37 -3.71 -6.01
N PRO A 29 -9.64 -3.95 -6.39
CA PRO A 29 -10.65 -4.36 -5.42
C PRO A 29 -10.35 -5.73 -4.80
N LEU A 30 -9.70 -6.66 -5.53
CA LEU A 30 -9.28 -7.95 -4.96
C LEU A 30 -8.25 -7.80 -3.84
N ALA A 31 -7.22 -6.96 -4.04
CA ALA A 31 -6.23 -6.67 -3.00
C ALA A 31 -6.90 -6.08 -1.75
N HIS A 32 -7.79 -5.09 -1.94
CA HIS A 32 -8.54 -4.48 -0.84
C HIS A 32 -9.44 -5.48 -0.12
N ALA A 33 -10.13 -6.38 -0.85
CA ALA A 33 -10.96 -7.42 -0.26
C ALA A 33 -10.13 -8.39 0.59
N TYR A 34 -8.96 -8.84 0.10
CA TYR A 34 -8.05 -9.66 0.89
C TYR A 34 -7.59 -8.94 2.17
N THR A 35 -7.24 -7.66 2.09
CA THR A 35 -6.84 -6.87 3.26
C THR A 35 -7.96 -6.75 4.28
N ARG A 36 -9.20 -6.40 3.87
CA ARG A 36 -10.36 -6.31 4.78
C ARG A 36 -10.64 -7.62 5.50
N LEU A 37 -10.41 -8.74 4.83
CA LEU A 37 -10.63 -10.08 5.36
C LEU A 37 -9.46 -10.63 6.18
N GLY A 38 -8.40 -9.85 6.40
CA GLY A 38 -7.21 -10.27 7.13
C GLY A 38 -6.31 -11.25 6.36
N LEU A 39 -6.56 -11.44 5.05
CA LEU A 39 -5.80 -12.33 4.17
C LEU A 39 -4.57 -11.60 3.60
N TYR A 40 -3.75 -11.03 4.48
CA TYR A 40 -2.69 -10.08 4.11
C TYR A 40 -1.66 -10.63 3.13
N GLU A 41 -1.29 -11.90 3.25
CA GLU A 41 -0.35 -12.52 2.31
C GLU A 41 -0.91 -12.61 0.89
N LYS A 42 -2.20 -12.92 0.74
CA LYS A 42 -2.86 -12.90 -0.58
C LYS A 42 -2.98 -11.47 -1.13
N GLY A 43 -3.34 -10.50 -0.28
CA GLY A 43 -3.37 -9.09 -0.66
C GLY A 43 -2.00 -8.60 -1.17
N LEU A 44 -0.93 -8.97 -0.46
CA LEU A 44 0.44 -8.64 -0.84
C LEU A 44 0.85 -9.22 -2.21
N GLU A 45 0.42 -10.44 -2.54
CA GLU A 45 0.68 -11.02 -3.87
C GLU A 45 0.03 -10.20 -4.98
N ILE A 46 -1.20 -9.74 -4.77
CA ILE A 46 -1.91 -8.89 -5.73
C ILE A 46 -1.25 -7.50 -5.84
N ASP A 47 -0.91 -6.86 -4.72
CA ASP A 47 -0.25 -5.55 -4.74
C ASP A 47 1.14 -5.59 -5.38
N LYS A 48 1.88 -6.70 -5.24
CA LYS A 48 3.13 -6.91 -5.97
C LYS A 48 2.91 -6.92 -7.49
N ARG A 49 1.84 -7.57 -7.96
CA ARG A 49 1.47 -7.59 -9.38
C ARG A 49 1.08 -6.20 -9.86
N LEU A 50 0.22 -5.51 -9.12
CA LEU A 50 -0.16 -4.12 -9.39
C LEU A 50 1.07 -3.22 -9.48
N ALA A 51 2.03 -3.33 -8.56
CA ALA A 51 3.27 -2.56 -8.59
C ALA A 51 4.18 -2.88 -9.80
N GLY A 52 4.07 -4.09 -10.35
CA GLY A 52 4.72 -4.51 -11.58
C GLY A 52 4.08 -3.92 -12.84
N LEU A 53 2.74 -3.82 -12.88
CA LEU A 53 1.97 -3.23 -13.98
C LEU A 53 2.02 -1.69 -13.94
N CYS A 54 1.77 -1.10 -12.77
CA CYS A 54 1.68 0.33 -12.53
C CYS A 54 2.99 0.86 -11.91
N LYS A 55 4.12 0.67 -12.62
CA LYS A 55 5.47 0.94 -12.06
C LYS A 55 5.70 2.37 -11.56
N LYS A 56 4.98 3.34 -12.12
CA LYS A 56 5.11 4.78 -11.84
C LYS A 56 3.97 5.35 -10.99
N ASP A 57 2.99 4.54 -10.62
CA ASP A 57 1.84 5.02 -9.84
C ASP A 57 2.21 5.12 -8.35
N PRO A 58 2.25 6.33 -7.77
CA PRO A 58 2.61 6.51 -6.36
C PRO A 58 1.63 5.82 -5.40
N VAL A 59 0.33 5.75 -5.73
CA VAL A 59 -0.70 5.13 -4.88
C VAL A 59 -0.51 3.62 -4.83
N VAL A 60 -0.19 2.99 -5.96
CA VAL A 60 0.09 1.54 -5.99
C VAL A 60 1.31 1.17 -5.14
N HIS A 61 2.39 1.96 -5.18
CA HIS A 61 3.56 1.70 -4.31
C HIS A 61 3.26 2.01 -2.83
N TYR A 62 2.32 2.92 -2.54
CA TYR A 62 1.84 3.17 -1.18
C TYR A 62 1.06 1.97 -0.64
N ASN A 63 0.09 1.46 -1.41
CA ASN A 63 -0.70 0.28 -1.03
C ASN A 63 0.20 -0.96 -0.86
N LEU A 64 1.20 -1.14 -1.73
CA LEU A 64 2.20 -2.18 -1.55
C LEU A 64 2.98 -2.03 -0.22
N ALA A 65 3.26 -0.80 0.21
CA ALA A 65 3.87 -0.57 1.52
C ALA A 65 2.95 -0.98 2.66
N CYS A 66 1.66 -0.67 2.58
CA CYS A 66 0.64 -1.10 3.54
C CYS A 66 0.54 -2.63 3.59
N SER A 67 0.45 -3.31 2.45
CA SER A 67 0.39 -4.78 2.39
C SER A 67 1.65 -5.44 2.94
N TYR A 68 2.85 -4.92 2.65
CA TYR A 68 4.06 -5.42 3.32
C TYR A 68 4.00 -5.21 4.84
N ALA A 69 3.47 -4.08 5.31
CA ALA A 69 3.39 -3.80 6.74
C ALA A 69 2.40 -4.73 7.46
N LEU A 70 1.23 -4.96 6.87
CA LEU A 70 0.24 -5.91 7.37
C LEU A 70 0.76 -7.36 7.39
N SER A 71 1.64 -7.72 6.46
CA SER A 71 2.38 -8.99 6.46
C SER A 71 3.63 -9.01 7.36
N GLY A 72 3.85 -8.02 8.23
CA GLY A 72 4.99 -7.98 9.16
C GLY A 72 6.36 -7.70 8.52
N LYS A 73 6.40 -7.29 7.25
CA LYS A 73 7.63 -7.10 6.45
C LYS A 73 8.09 -5.63 6.50
N ALA A 74 8.51 -5.15 7.68
CA ALA A 74 8.85 -3.74 7.93
C ALA A 74 9.88 -3.16 6.93
N ARG A 75 10.95 -3.91 6.64
CA ARG A 75 12.01 -3.46 5.71
C ARG A 75 11.47 -3.24 4.29
N GLN A 76 10.69 -4.19 3.77
CA GLN A 76 10.09 -4.11 2.44
C GLN A 76 9.03 -3.01 2.38
N SER A 77 8.20 -2.90 3.43
CA SER A 77 7.21 -1.84 3.55
C SER A 77 7.86 -0.46 3.47
N PHE A 78 8.92 -0.22 4.24
CA PHE A 78 9.64 1.05 4.19
C PHE A 78 10.27 1.33 2.82
N ALA A 79 10.79 0.30 2.13
CA ALA A 79 11.34 0.46 0.79
C ALA A 79 10.25 0.87 -0.23
N ALA A 80 9.08 0.23 -0.19
CA ALA A 80 7.93 0.56 -1.03
C ALA A 80 7.40 1.97 -0.72
N LEU A 81 7.29 2.33 0.56
CA LEU A 81 6.84 3.66 0.98
C LEU A 81 7.75 4.78 0.47
N LYS A 82 9.07 4.60 0.59
CA LYS A 82 10.04 5.56 0.02
C LYS A 82 9.86 5.70 -1.49
N LYS A 83 9.59 4.60 -2.19
CA LYS A 83 9.33 4.63 -3.63
C LYS A 83 8.04 5.37 -3.95
N ALA A 84 6.95 5.14 -3.22
CA ALA A 84 5.69 5.87 -3.35
C ALA A 84 5.92 7.39 -3.21
N VAL A 85 6.64 7.80 -2.17
CA VAL A 85 6.98 9.21 -1.95
C VAL A 85 7.86 9.78 -3.06
N LYS A 86 8.85 9.03 -3.55
CA LYS A 86 9.69 9.43 -4.68
C LYS A 86 8.87 9.63 -5.97
N LEU A 87 7.83 8.81 -6.16
CA LEU A 87 6.92 8.89 -7.31
C LEU A 87 5.85 9.97 -7.17
N GLY A 88 5.74 10.63 -6.01
CA GLY A 88 4.84 11.77 -5.82
C GLY A 88 3.73 11.54 -4.80
N PHE A 89 3.73 10.46 -4.02
CA PHE A 89 2.83 10.35 -2.86
C PHE A 89 3.21 11.42 -1.82
N ARG A 90 2.28 12.30 -1.44
CA ARG A 90 2.57 13.46 -0.56
C ARG A 90 1.75 13.54 0.72
N ASP A 91 0.85 12.60 0.99
CA ASP A 91 0.07 12.64 2.23
C ASP A 91 0.84 12.06 3.42
N TYR A 92 1.81 12.83 3.94
CA TYR A 92 2.60 12.44 5.11
C TYR A 92 1.76 12.33 6.38
N ARG A 93 0.72 13.17 6.50
CA ARG A 93 -0.18 13.12 7.66
C ARG A 93 -0.93 11.79 7.68
N HIS A 94 -1.36 11.31 6.52
CA HIS A 94 -1.93 9.97 6.38
C HIS A 94 -0.89 8.89 6.68
N ILE A 95 0.31 8.94 6.08
CA ILE A 95 1.40 7.98 6.36
C ILE A 95 1.66 7.79 7.86
N ALA A 96 1.70 8.87 8.63
CA ALA A 96 1.97 8.79 10.07
C ALA A 96 0.85 8.13 10.88
N LYS A 97 -0.40 8.29 10.43
CA LYS A 97 -1.60 7.86 11.16
C LYS A 97 -2.18 6.54 10.65
N ASP A 98 -1.81 6.12 9.44
CA ASP A 98 -2.26 4.87 8.85
C ASP A 98 -1.93 3.69 9.78
N GLN A 99 -2.94 2.88 10.08
CA GLN A 99 -2.83 1.72 10.95
C GLN A 99 -2.16 0.54 10.25
N ASP A 100 -2.23 0.47 8.93
CA ASP A 100 -1.55 -0.57 8.15
C ASP A 100 -0.03 -0.41 8.32
N LEU A 101 0.45 0.83 8.35
CA LEU A 101 1.85 1.18 8.51
C LEU A 101 2.32 1.22 9.98
N LYS A 102 1.50 0.78 10.94
CA LYS A 102 1.84 0.87 12.37
C LYS A 102 3.20 0.27 12.72
N ILE A 103 3.59 -0.82 12.06
CA ILE A 103 4.87 -1.50 12.32
C ILE A 103 6.09 -0.64 11.97
N LEU A 104 5.90 0.37 11.11
CA LEU A 104 6.97 1.28 10.72
C LEU A 104 7.26 2.32 11.81
N ARG A 105 6.33 2.59 12.72
CA ARG A 105 6.51 3.60 13.78
C ARG A 105 7.69 3.26 14.69
N ASP A 106 7.84 1.98 15.01
CA ASP A 106 8.97 1.45 15.79
C ASP A 106 10.17 1.07 14.92
N TYR A 107 10.05 1.16 13.59
CA TYR A 107 11.14 0.90 12.66
C TYR A 107 12.04 2.14 12.56
N GLU A 108 13.19 2.08 13.23
CA GLU A 108 14.13 3.19 13.34
C GLU A 108 14.47 3.90 12.00
N PRO A 109 14.71 3.17 10.89
CA PRO A 109 15.01 3.81 9.60
C PRO A 109 13.85 4.66 9.07
N PHE A 110 12.61 4.26 9.34
CA PHE A 110 11.43 5.05 8.99
C PHE A 110 11.38 6.32 9.83
N SER A 111 11.55 6.21 11.14
CA SER A 111 11.52 7.37 12.05
C SER A 111 12.54 8.44 11.68
N LYS A 112 13.78 8.05 11.36
CA LYS A 112 14.82 8.98 10.86
C LYS A 112 14.43 9.63 9.55
N TRP A 113 13.97 8.83 8.58
CA TRP A 113 13.59 9.33 7.26
C TRP A 113 12.38 10.26 7.31
N TYR A 114 11.37 9.94 8.12
CA TYR A 114 10.14 10.70 8.22
C TYR A 114 10.40 12.09 8.83
N LYS A 115 11.19 12.17 9.90
CA LYS A 115 11.62 13.46 10.50
C LYS A 115 12.33 14.32 9.45
N LYS A 116 13.33 13.77 8.76
CA LYS A 116 14.06 14.50 7.70
C LYS A 116 13.14 14.99 6.59
N THR A 117 12.23 14.13 6.12
CA THR A 117 11.39 14.43 4.94
C THR A 117 10.30 15.45 5.25
N THR A 118 9.81 15.52 6.49
CA THR A 118 8.76 16.46 6.89
C THR A 118 9.33 17.82 7.29
N THR A 119 10.47 17.89 7.98
CA THR A 119 11.14 19.15 8.35
C THR A 119 11.56 19.96 7.13
N VAL A 120 12.08 19.31 6.08
CA VAL A 120 12.53 19.99 4.85
C VAL A 120 11.37 20.58 4.04
N ARG A 121 10.13 20.11 4.24
CA ARG A 121 8.97 20.56 3.45
C ARG A 121 8.22 21.74 4.06
N THR A 122 8.31 21.95 5.37
CA THR A 122 7.72 23.13 6.03
C THR A 122 8.46 24.43 5.70
N SER A 123 9.67 24.35 5.14
CA SER A 123 10.47 25.51 4.74
C SER A 123 10.29 25.95 3.28
N VAL A 124 9.39 25.31 2.51
CA VAL A 124 9.22 25.58 1.06
C VAL A 124 7.78 25.96 0.68
N SER A 125 6.92 26.35 1.64
CA SER A 125 5.54 26.78 1.35
C SER A 125 5.27 28.26 1.63
N SER A 126 6.29 29.11 1.47
CA SER A 126 6.14 30.57 1.42
C SER A 126 6.84 31.06 0.15
N GLY A 127 6.16 30.99 -0.99
CA GLY A 127 6.70 31.43 -2.27
C GLY A 127 5.74 31.09 -3.40
N ASP A 128 5.09 32.15 -3.89
CA ASP A 128 4.24 32.31 -5.09
C ASP A 128 2.75 31.96 -4.96
#